data_AF-A0A843FY59-F1
#
_entry.id   AF-A0A843FY59-F1
#
_cell.length_a   1.000
_cell.length_b   1.000
_cell.length_c   1.000
_cell.angle_alpha   90.00
_cell.angle_beta   90.00
_cell.angle_gamma   90.00
#
_symmetry.space_group_name_H-M   'P 1'
#
loop_
_entity.id
_entity.type
_entity.pdbx_description
1 polymer ?
#
loop_
_entity_poly.entity_id
_entity_poly.type
_entity_poly.pdbx_seq_one_letter_code
_entity_poly.pdbx_strand_id
1 'polypeptide(L)'
;MTGENTAKKDRDPIFTVCLAIFLVAAVIALGSFVVKEYFPSGDATASTGDTVTVDYVGTYYAAYDEEYAVVFDTNISSIGNDDDIQKSNDWTEKSSYKGLTFKIGSKTMLEGFENAVIGHKVGDTINIYLSASEGYVGPSTEGKMNATGNEIDSTQYVSKKQFSELYPDVKLEEGKAIVFDSKYGFPAQALLTDSGRAVLVTYFPVTGETYEVYKQGETTVSFKANSVGEKLNFDIIIKNPVKVDSDGHIQMIKLELEEDIYITSISGNEITYKTGSEKINEPLFFQIKITNIE
;
A
#
# COMPACT_ATOMS: atom_id res chain seq x y z
N MET A 1 -91.42 11.61 43.65
CA MET A 1 -91.04 11.09 42.32
C MET A 1 -89.59 11.48 42.11
N THR A 2 -88.67 10.65 42.62
CA THR A 2 -87.99 9.51 41.95
C THR A 2 -86.67 9.98 41.36
N GLY A 3 -85.58 9.61 42.04
CA GLY A 3 -84.21 9.85 41.62
C GLY A 3 -83.85 9.02 40.40
N GLU A 4 -83.04 9.60 39.54
CA GLU A 4 -82.50 8.96 38.34
C GLU A 4 -81.16 8.31 38.72
N ASN A 5 -81.21 6.99 38.93
CA ASN A 5 -80.02 6.16 39.08
C ASN A 5 -79.46 5.83 37.70
N THR A 6 -78.17 6.11 37.52
CA THR A 6 -77.34 5.79 36.35
C THR A 6 -77.37 4.31 35.99
N ALA A 7 -77.78 3.98 34.76
CA ALA A 7 -77.58 2.65 34.19
C ALA A 7 -76.15 2.52 33.64
N LYS A 8 -75.26 1.84 34.36
CA LYS A 8 -73.98 1.36 33.80
C LYS A 8 -74.30 0.32 32.73
N LYS A 9 -73.90 0.60 31.50
CA LYS A 9 -74.06 -0.32 30.35
C LYS A 9 -73.09 -1.49 30.54
N ASP A 10 -73.60 -2.68 30.84
CA ASP A 10 -72.80 -3.91 30.89
C ASP A 10 -72.15 -4.13 29.52
N ARG A 11 -70.82 -4.03 29.47
CA ARG A 11 -70.05 -4.30 28.25
C ARG A 11 -69.90 -5.80 28.11
N ASP A 12 -70.23 -6.33 26.93
CA ASP A 12 -70.09 -7.75 26.61
C ASP A 12 -68.64 -8.21 26.88
N PRO A 13 -68.42 -9.21 27.74
CA PRO A 13 -67.08 -9.68 28.08
C PRO A 13 -66.33 -10.22 26.86
N ILE A 14 -67.01 -10.80 25.87
CA ILE A 14 -66.39 -11.29 24.63
C ILE A 14 -65.89 -10.10 23.81
N PHE A 15 -66.74 -9.09 23.65
CA PHE A 15 -66.37 -7.87 22.92
C PHE A 15 -65.19 -7.14 23.58
N THR A 16 -65.15 -7.13 24.92
CA THR A 16 -64.07 -6.50 25.69
C THR A 16 -62.74 -7.23 25.51
N VAL A 17 -62.75 -8.57 25.50
CA VAL A 17 -61.55 -9.38 25.25
C VAL A 17 -61.06 -9.21 23.81
N CYS A 18 -61.95 -9.25 22.82
CA CYS A 18 -61.59 -9.04 21.41
C CYS A 18 -61.00 -7.64 21.18
N LEU A 19 -61.57 -6.60 21.78
CA LEU A 19 -61.06 -5.24 21.70
C LEU A 19 -59.67 -5.12 22.34
N ALA A 20 -59.45 -5.77 23.49
CA ALA A 20 -58.14 -5.77 24.14
C ALA A 20 -57.06 -6.44 23.28
N ILE A 21 -57.37 -7.60 22.68
CA ILE A 21 -56.45 -8.30 21.77
C ILE A 21 -56.14 -7.45 20.54
N PHE A 22 -57.16 -6.81 19.96
CA PHE A 22 -56.98 -5.93 18.81
C PHE A 22 -56.11 -4.72 19.15
N LEU A 23 -56.31 -4.09 20.32
CA LEU A 23 -55.49 -2.97 20.77
C LEU A 23 -54.03 -3.40 21.00
N VAL A 24 -53.80 -4.57 21.60
CA VAL A 24 -52.43 -5.10 21.80
C VAL A 24 -51.77 -5.39 20.45
N ALA A 25 -52.47 -6.03 19.51
CA ALA A 25 -51.96 -6.28 18.17
C ALA A 25 -51.66 -4.98 17.41
N ALA A 26 -52.54 -3.98 17.52
CA ALA A 26 -52.33 -2.66 16.92
C ALA A 26 -51.12 -1.94 17.53
N VAL A 27 -50.92 -2.00 18.85
CA VAL A 27 -49.74 -1.44 19.53
C VAL A 27 -48.46 -2.15 19.12
N ILE A 28 -48.47 -3.47 18.96
CA ILE A 28 -47.30 -4.23 18.50
C ILE A 28 -46.97 -3.90 17.03
N ALA A 29 -47.98 -3.83 16.16
CA ALA A 29 -47.80 -3.48 14.76
C ALA A 29 -47.32 -2.03 14.58
N LEU A 30 -47.92 -1.09 15.29
CA LEU A 30 -47.50 0.32 15.32
C LEU A 30 -46.11 0.46 15.95
N GLY A 31 -45.82 -0.24 17.04
CA GLY A 31 -44.51 -0.23 17.67
C GLY A 31 -43.42 -0.77 16.74
N SER A 32 -43.69 -1.87 16.05
CA SER A 32 -42.76 -2.44 15.06
C SER A 32 -42.56 -1.52 13.86
N PHE A 33 -43.63 -0.86 13.40
CA PHE A 33 -43.56 0.15 12.34
C PHE A 33 -42.75 1.37 12.79
N VAL A 34 -43.02 1.91 13.98
CA VAL A 34 -42.30 3.07 14.53
C VAL A 34 -40.83 2.77 14.77
N VAL A 35 -40.51 1.59 15.32
CA VAL A 35 -39.11 1.15 15.50
C VAL A 35 -38.42 1.01 14.15
N LYS A 36 -39.06 0.40 13.16
CA LYS A 36 -38.44 0.21 11.84
C LYS A 36 -38.28 1.51 11.04
N GLU A 37 -39.23 2.44 11.16
CA GLU A 37 -39.29 3.67 10.36
C GLU A 37 -38.56 4.85 11.02
N TYR A 38 -38.57 4.96 12.35
CA TYR A 38 -37.98 6.07 13.11
C TYR A 38 -36.75 5.69 13.94
N PHE A 39 -36.49 4.40 14.13
CA PHE A 39 -35.24 3.89 14.70
C PHE A 39 -34.60 2.83 13.78
N PRO A 40 -34.39 3.14 12.49
CA PRO A 40 -33.68 2.24 11.60
C PRO A 40 -32.32 1.93 12.22
N SER A 41 -31.86 0.68 12.10
CA SER A 41 -30.58 0.18 12.59
C SER A 41 -29.36 0.81 11.88
N GLY A 42 -29.45 2.07 11.44
CA GLY A 42 -28.49 2.79 10.62
C GLY A 42 -27.96 4.08 11.23
N ASP A 43 -28.21 4.34 12.53
CA ASP A 43 -27.69 5.52 13.22
C ASP A 43 -26.47 5.28 14.12
N ALA A 44 -26.11 4.02 14.35
CA ALA A 44 -24.92 3.67 15.13
C ALA A 44 -23.66 4.18 14.42
N THR A 45 -22.93 5.04 15.10
CA THR A 45 -21.61 5.53 14.68
C THR A 45 -20.55 4.69 15.35
N ALA A 46 -19.46 4.39 14.62
CA ALA A 46 -18.38 3.59 15.16
C ALA A 46 -17.73 4.31 16.35
N SER A 47 -17.47 3.55 17.41
CA SER A 47 -16.94 4.02 18.68
C SER A 47 -15.78 3.13 19.15
N THR A 48 -14.95 3.64 20.07
CA THR A 48 -13.89 2.83 20.67
C THR A 48 -14.44 1.54 21.26
N GLY A 49 -13.89 0.41 20.86
CA GLY A 49 -14.33 -0.92 21.28
C GLY A 49 -15.16 -1.66 20.24
N ASP A 50 -15.76 -0.96 19.27
CA ASP A 50 -16.51 -1.59 18.19
C ASP A 50 -15.58 -2.33 17.23
N THR A 51 -16.11 -3.36 16.59
CA THR A 51 -15.45 -4.02 15.46
C THR A 51 -16.02 -3.45 14.18
N VAL A 52 -15.14 -2.95 13.31
CA VAL A 52 -15.54 -2.36 12.03
C VAL A 52 -14.98 -3.17 10.88
N THR A 53 -15.74 -3.23 9.79
CA THR A 53 -15.24 -3.70 8.50
C THR A 53 -15.22 -2.53 7.52
N VAL A 54 -14.10 -2.35 6.83
CA VAL A 54 -13.91 -1.26 5.87
C VAL A 54 -13.39 -1.77 4.53
N ASP A 55 -13.79 -1.09 3.47
CA ASP A 55 -13.09 -1.09 2.20
C ASP A 55 -12.16 0.13 2.16
N TYR A 56 -10.93 0.00 1.65
CA TYR A 56 -9.99 1.11 1.63
C TYR A 56 -9.07 1.10 0.41
N VAL A 57 -8.55 2.29 0.11
CA VAL A 57 -7.44 2.52 -0.82
C VAL A 57 -6.40 3.36 -0.10
N GLY A 58 -5.16 2.89 -0.08
CA GLY A 58 -3.99 3.63 0.38
C GLY A 58 -3.18 4.11 -0.82
N THR A 59 -2.87 5.41 -0.85
CA THR A 59 -2.09 6.04 -1.93
C THR A 59 -0.90 6.85 -1.40
N TYR A 60 0.15 6.94 -2.21
CA TYR A 60 1.22 7.92 -2.07
C TYR A 60 0.91 9.18 -2.90
N TYR A 61 1.59 10.27 -2.54
CA TYR A 61 1.63 11.58 -3.23
C TYR A 61 0.32 12.39 -3.25
N ALA A 62 -0.82 11.75 -3.52
CA ALA A 62 -2.13 12.39 -3.54
C ALA A 62 -3.24 11.44 -3.08
N ALA A 63 -4.44 11.98 -2.82
CA ALA A 63 -5.59 11.15 -2.48
C ALA A 63 -6.06 10.33 -3.68
N TYR A 64 -6.72 9.19 -3.44
CA TYR A 64 -7.29 8.38 -4.51
C TYR A 64 -8.25 9.21 -5.40
N ASP A 65 -8.20 8.98 -6.71
CA ASP A 65 -8.84 9.78 -7.78
C ASP A 65 -8.27 11.19 -8.04
N GLU A 66 -7.21 11.61 -7.34
CA GLU A 66 -6.49 12.85 -7.64
C GLU A 66 -5.30 12.61 -8.60
N GLU A 67 -4.83 13.68 -9.24
CA GLU A 67 -3.62 13.63 -10.06
C GLU A 67 -2.43 13.20 -9.20
N TYR A 68 -1.54 12.37 -9.76
CA TYR A 68 -0.34 11.81 -9.10
C TYR A 68 -0.57 10.70 -8.06
N ALA A 69 -1.82 10.30 -7.79
CA ALA A 69 -2.09 9.23 -6.83
C ALA A 69 -1.47 7.89 -7.29
N VAL A 70 -0.66 7.29 -6.41
CA VAL A 70 -0.06 5.97 -6.64
C VAL A 70 -0.57 5.00 -5.59
N VAL A 71 -1.28 3.96 -6.00
CA VAL A 71 -1.88 2.99 -5.07
C VAL A 71 -0.79 2.05 -4.53
N PHE A 72 -0.60 2.03 -3.21
CA PHE A 72 0.32 1.11 -2.54
C PHE A 72 -0.39 -0.06 -1.88
N ASP A 73 -1.65 0.10 -1.51
CA ASP A 73 -2.44 -0.96 -0.90
C ASP A 73 -3.95 -0.74 -1.09
N THR A 74 -4.70 -1.82 -1.26
CA THR A 74 -6.17 -1.78 -1.23
C THR A 74 -6.72 -3.17 -0.99
N ASN A 75 -7.93 -3.24 -0.42
CA ASN A 75 -8.71 -4.46 -0.34
C ASN A 75 -9.90 -4.49 -1.32
N ILE A 76 -9.91 -3.60 -2.32
CA ILE A 76 -10.96 -3.47 -3.32
C ILE A 76 -10.50 -4.11 -4.63
N SER A 77 -11.18 -5.18 -5.05
CA SER A 77 -10.80 -5.98 -6.23
C SER A 77 -10.76 -5.18 -7.53
N SER A 78 -11.71 -4.27 -7.75
CA SER A 78 -11.77 -3.43 -8.95
C SER A 78 -10.64 -2.41 -9.04
N ILE A 79 -9.92 -2.16 -7.95
CA ILE A 79 -8.76 -1.27 -7.93
C ILE A 79 -7.48 -2.09 -8.00
N GLY A 80 -7.39 -3.17 -7.22
CA GLY A 80 -6.18 -3.98 -7.15
C GLY A 80 -5.89 -4.79 -8.41
N ASN A 81 -6.90 -5.14 -9.21
CA ASN A 81 -6.76 -5.88 -10.47
C ASN A 81 -6.87 -4.99 -11.72
N ASP A 82 -6.84 -3.67 -11.54
CA ASP A 82 -6.91 -2.72 -12.64
C ASP A 82 -5.49 -2.30 -13.02
N ASP A 83 -5.04 -2.77 -14.18
CA ASP A 83 -3.71 -2.49 -14.75
C ASP A 83 -3.56 -1.03 -15.20
N ASP A 84 -4.67 -0.30 -15.39
CA ASP A 84 -4.64 1.13 -15.74
C ASP A 84 -4.41 2.01 -14.50
N ILE A 85 -4.54 1.46 -13.28
CA ILE A 85 -4.28 2.20 -12.04
C ILE A 85 -2.82 2.04 -11.63
N GLN A 86 -2.12 3.17 -11.57
CA GLN A 86 -0.72 3.23 -11.16
C GLN A 86 -0.49 2.61 -9.77
N LYS A 87 0.42 1.64 -9.69
CA LYS A 87 0.81 0.95 -8.46
C LYS A 87 2.22 1.30 -8.01
N SER A 88 2.45 1.21 -6.72
CA SER A 88 3.77 1.44 -6.11
C SER A 88 4.77 0.32 -6.47
N ASN A 89 6.05 0.54 -6.21
CA ASN A 89 7.11 -0.44 -6.49
C ASN A 89 6.96 -1.70 -5.63
N ASP A 90 6.55 -1.55 -4.38
CA ASP A 90 6.32 -2.64 -3.43
C ASP A 90 4.93 -3.31 -3.60
N TRP A 91 4.21 -3.01 -4.69
CA TRP A 91 2.90 -3.60 -4.96
C TRP A 91 2.99 -5.11 -5.12
N THR A 92 2.11 -5.82 -4.42
CA THR A 92 1.98 -7.27 -4.52
C THR A 92 0.53 -7.60 -4.86
N GLU A 93 0.32 -8.28 -5.99
CA GLU A 93 -1.00 -8.78 -6.36
C GLU A 93 -1.57 -9.69 -5.26
N LYS A 94 -2.82 -9.44 -4.89
CA LYS A 94 -3.52 -10.24 -3.88
C LYS A 94 -4.32 -11.35 -4.55
N SER A 95 -4.19 -12.57 -4.01
CA SER A 95 -5.00 -13.70 -4.45
C SER A 95 -6.49 -13.57 -4.10
N SER A 96 -6.84 -12.70 -3.14
CA SER A 96 -8.22 -12.34 -2.83
C SER A 96 -8.32 -10.96 -2.17
N TYR A 97 -9.45 -10.31 -2.38
CA TYR A 97 -9.79 -8.99 -1.86
C TYR A 97 -10.98 -9.13 -0.90
N LYS A 98 -10.80 -8.71 0.36
CA LYS A 98 -11.81 -8.82 1.42
C LYS A 98 -11.79 -7.59 2.31
N GLY A 99 -12.96 -7.18 2.79
CA GLY A 99 -13.12 -6.11 3.79
C GLY A 99 -12.12 -6.27 4.94
N LEU A 100 -11.45 -5.18 5.30
CA LEU A 100 -10.50 -5.14 6.40
C LEU A 100 -11.29 -5.00 7.68
N THR A 101 -11.24 -6.02 8.54
CA THR A 101 -11.91 -6.02 9.83
C THR A 101 -10.91 -5.75 10.95
N PHE A 102 -11.20 -4.77 11.80
CA PHE A 102 -10.39 -4.45 12.97
C PHE A 102 -11.25 -3.91 14.12
N LYS A 103 -10.70 -3.96 15.33
CA LYS A 103 -11.34 -3.43 16.54
C LYS A 103 -10.78 -2.05 16.87
N ILE A 104 -11.64 -1.05 17.03
CA ILE A 104 -11.23 0.31 17.38
C ILE A 104 -10.67 0.34 18.81
N GLY A 105 -9.49 0.93 18.98
CA GLY A 105 -8.70 0.96 20.21
C GLY A 105 -7.76 -0.24 20.40
N SER A 106 -7.64 -1.15 19.42
CA SER A 106 -6.77 -2.33 19.52
C SER A 106 -5.32 -2.07 19.08
N LYS A 107 -5.08 -0.95 18.37
CA LYS A 107 -3.74 -0.54 17.88
C LYS A 107 -3.13 -1.55 16.91
N THR A 108 -3.97 -2.25 16.15
CA THR A 108 -3.52 -3.17 15.10
C THR A 108 -3.33 -2.47 13.76
N MET A 109 -3.85 -1.26 13.61
CA MET A 109 -3.72 -0.41 12.43
C MET A 109 -2.90 0.85 12.76
N LEU A 110 -2.56 1.64 11.73
CA LEU A 110 -2.03 2.98 11.94
C LEU A 110 -3.03 3.80 12.77
N GLU A 111 -2.55 4.50 13.78
CA GLU A 111 -3.42 5.20 14.75
C GLU A 111 -4.37 6.19 14.05
N GLY A 112 -3.86 6.96 13.08
CA GLY A 112 -4.70 7.87 12.30
C GLY A 112 -5.75 7.16 11.43
N PHE A 113 -5.43 5.97 10.89
CA PHE A 113 -6.39 5.15 10.14
C PHE A 113 -7.49 4.59 11.05
N GLU A 114 -7.10 4.07 12.21
CA GLU A 114 -8.02 3.49 13.19
C GLU A 114 -8.94 4.55 13.82
N ASN A 115 -8.41 5.74 14.11
CA ASN A 115 -9.19 6.83 14.68
C ASN A 115 -10.13 7.50 13.66
N ALA A 116 -9.79 7.46 12.38
CA ALA A 116 -10.56 8.12 11.32
C ALA A 116 -12.01 7.60 11.21
N VAL A 117 -12.26 6.34 11.57
CA VAL A 117 -13.61 5.75 11.49
C VAL A 117 -14.51 6.16 12.66
N ILE A 118 -13.97 6.71 13.74
CA ILE A 118 -14.75 7.04 14.94
C ILE A 118 -15.75 8.16 14.63
N GLY A 119 -17.00 7.96 15.03
CA GLY A 119 -18.08 8.92 14.80
C GLY A 119 -18.74 8.80 13.41
N HIS A 120 -18.25 7.92 12.55
CA HIS A 120 -18.81 7.66 11.22
C HIS A 120 -19.76 6.47 11.20
N LYS A 121 -20.72 6.48 10.26
CA LYS A 121 -21.75 5.45 10.08
C LYS A 121 -21.37 4.48 8.97
N VAL A 122 -22.01 3.32 8.94
CA VAL A 122 -21.94 2.40 7.78
C VAL A 122 -22.38 3.14 6.52
N GLY A 123 -21.59 3.03 5.45
CA GLY A 123 -21.78 3.71 4.17
C GLY A 123 -20.96 4.99 4.02
N ASP A 124 -20.46 5.57 5.12
CA ASP A 124 -19.61 6.77 5.06
C ASP A 124 -18.29 6.47 4.33
N THR A 125 -17.82 7.45 3.57
CA THR A 125 -16.49 7.45 2.93
C THR A 125 -15.67 8.58 3.53
N ILE A 126 -14.48 8.26 4.01
CA ILE A 126 -13.62 9.11 4.82
C ILE A 126 -12.28 9.21 4.11
N ASN A 127 -11.82 10.43 3.86
CA ASN A 127 -10.50 10.68 3.30
C ASN A 127 -9.59 11.24 4.39
N ILE A 128 -8.42 10.64 4.58
CA ILE A 128 -7.42 11.11 5.55
C ILE A 128 -6.06 11.26 4.90
N TYR A 129 -5.30 12.21 5.43
CA TYR A 129 -3.88 12.40 5.19
C TYR A 129 -3.14 12.08 6.49
N LEU A 130 -2.14 11.21 6.41
CA LEU A 130 -1.18 10.95 7.47
C LEU A 130 0.16 11.51 7.03
N SER A 131 0.74 12.37 7.85
CA SER A 131 2.12 12.81 7.64
C SER A 131 3.08 11.62 7.77
N ALA A 132 4.32 11.77 7.28
CA ALA A 132 5.35 10.74 7.39
C ALA A 132 5.57 10.24 8.83
N SER A 133 5.44 11.13 9.83
CA SER A 133 5.57 10.78 11.25
C SER A 133 4.38 9.98 11.83
N GLU A 134 3.23 9.99 11.15
CA GLU A 134 2.02 9.28 11.56
C GLU A 134 1.83 7.95 10.80
N GLY A 135 2.61 7.76 9.73
CA GLY A 135 2.66 6.54 8.93
C GLY A 135 3.68 5.52 9.43
N TYR A 136 4.43 4.93 8.49
CA TYR A 136 5.45 3.92 8.80
C TYR A 136 6.81 4.57 9.01
N VAL A 137 7.22 4.75 10.27
CA VAL A 137 8.53 5.32 10.61
C VAL A 137 9.58 4.21 10.71
N GLY A 138 10.73 4.43 10.09
CA GLY A 138 11.82 3.45 10.08
C GLY A 138 13.17 4.05 9.64
N PRO A 139 14.26 3.28 9.77
CA PRO A 139 15.56 3.71 9.29
C PRO A 139 15.51 3.87 7.77
N SER A 140 15.92 5.05 7.30
CA SER A 140 16.11 5.39 5.90
C SER A 140 17.20 6.44 5.82
N THR A 141 18.03 6.37 4.79
CA THR A 141 19.02 7.40 4.46
C THR A 141 18.63 8.06 3.16
N GLU A 142 18.63 9.39 3.14
CA GLU A 142 18.58 10.16 1.90
C GLU A 142 20.02 10.34 1.38
N GLY A 143 20.19 10.09 0.08
CA GLY A 143 21.46 10.21 -0.60
C GLY A 143 21.31 10.96 -1.92
N LYS A 144 22.45 11.40 -2.45
CA LYS A 144 22.54 12.04 -3.75
C LYS A 144 23.63 11.36 -4.56
N MET A 145 23.35 11.16 -5.84
CA MET A 145 24.34 10.68 -6.80
C MET A 145 24.24 11.47 -8.10
N ASN A 146 25.30 11.42 -8.90
CA ASN A 146 25.27 12.02 -10.22
C ASN A 146 24.71 11.04 -11.24
N ALA A 147 23.98 11.53 -12.24
CA ALA A 147 23.58 10.74 -13.38
C ALA A 147 24.80 10.31 -14.20
N THR A 148 25.85 11.14 -14.28
CA THR A 148 27.07 10.81 -15.03
C THR A 148 28.26 10.46 -14.14
N GLY A 149 29.12 9.56 -14.63
CA GLY A 149 30.44 9.32 -14.08
C GLY A 149 30.47 8.51 -12.79
N ASN A 150 29.48 7.63 -12.59
CA ASN A 150 29.46 6.70 -11.46
C ASN A 150 30.55 5.64 -11.63
N GLU A 151 31.10 5.15 -10.51
CA GLU A 151 32.16 4.14 -10.50
C GLU A 151 31.79 2.96 -9.62
N ILE A 152 32.05 1.74 -10.09
CA ILE A 152 32.11 0.52 -9.28
C ILE A 152 33.39 -0.25 -9.60
N ASP A 153 33.88 -1.06 -8.66
CA ASP A 153 34.99 -1.96 -8.95
C ASP A 153 34.56 -3.01 -9.98
N SER A 154 35.35 -3.21 -11.03
CA SER A 154 35.06 -4.22 -12.07
C SER A 154 35.14 -5.64 -11.52
N THR A 155 35.70 -5.82 -10.33
CA THR A 155 35.79 -7.10 -9.64
C THR A 155 35.59 -6.91 -8.14
N GLN A 156 34.73 -7.72 -7.54
CA GLN A 156 34.37 -7.66 -6.12
C GLN A 156 34.41 -9.04 -5.48
N TYR A 157 34.74 -9.07 -4.19
CA TYR A 157 34.60 -10.26 -3.34
C TYR A 157 33.38 -10.09 -2.46
N VAL A 158 32.42 -11.00 -2.59
CA VAL A 158 31.26 -11.09 -1.69
C VAL A 158 31.25 -12.45 -0.99
N SER A 159 30.62 -12.54 0.18
CA SER A 159 30.42 -13.85 0.80
C SER A 159 29.45 -14.70 -0.04
N LYS A 160 29.58 -16.02 0.03
CA LYS A 160 28.62 -16.94 -0.61
C LYS A 160 27.17 -16.65 -0.18
N LYS A 161 26.98 -16.30 1.11
CA LYS A 161 25.66 -15.95 1.65
C LYS A 161 25.09 -14.71 0.97
N GLN A 162 25.85 -13.60 0.95
CA GLN A 162 25.42 -12.36 0.29
C GLN A 162 25.14 -12.57 -1.20
N PHE A 163 25.99 -13.34 -1.90
CA PHE A 163 25.77 -13.66 -3.31
C PHE A 163 24.44 -14.41 -3.51
N SER A 164 24.16 -15.44 -2.70
CA SER A 164 22.91 -16.20 -2.80
C SER A 164 21.68 -15.40 -2.41
N GLU A 165 21.81 -14.36 -1.57
CA GLU A 165 20.73 -13.43 -1.24
C GLU A 165 20.45 -12.47 -2.42
N LEU A 166 21.50 -11.95 -3.07
CA LEU A 166 21.37 -11.04 -4.22
C LEU A 166 20.96 -11.76 -5.51
N TYR A 167 21.43 -12.99 -5.71
CA TYR A 167 21.26 -13.77 -6.93
C TYR A 167 20.76 -15.19 -6.62
N PRO A 168 19.52 -15.35 -6.10
CA PRO A 168 18.99 -16.63 -5.66
C PRO A 168 18.90 -17.68 -6.78
N ASP A 169 18.77 -17.23 -8.04
CA ASP A 169 18.66 -18.10 -9.21
C ASP A 169 20.03 -18.56 -9.76
N VAL A 170 21.12 -17.93 -9.33
CA VAL A 170 22.47 -18.26 -9.83
C VAL A 170 23.08 -19.39 -9.00
N LYS A 171 23.16 -20.58 -9.60
CA LYS A 171 23.71 -21.77 -8.96
C LYS A 171 25.23 -21.82 -9.13
N LEU A 172 25.94 -21.57 -8.03
CA LEU A 172 27.40 -21.65 -7.98
C LEU A 172 27.90 -23.10 -7.94
N GLU A 173 28.94 -23.39 -8.72
CA GLU A 173 29.68 -24.65 -8.71
C GLU A 173 31.16 -24.38 -8.44
N GLU A 174 31.79 -25.23 -7.61
CA GLU A 174 33.20 -25.05 -7.26
C GLU A 174 34.12 -25.19 -8.49
N GLY A 175 35.05 -24.24 -8.65
CA GLY A 175 36.00 -24.22 -9.75
C GLY A 175 35.41 -23.86 -11.12
N LYS A 176 34.12 -23.49 -11.20
CA LYS A 176 33.49 -23.05 -12.46
C LYS A 176 33.04 -21.60 -12.35
N ALA A 177 33.37 -20.81 -13.37
CA ALA A 177 32.81 -19.48 -13.55
C ALA A 177 31.42 -19.59 -14.19
N ILE A 178 30.43 -18.93 -13.59
CA ILE A 178 29.05 -18.89 -14.06
C ILE A 178 28.74 -17.48 -14.55
N VAL A 179 28.29 -17.34 -15.78
CA VAL A 179 27.87 -16.05 -16.37
C VAL A 179 26.40 -15.78 -16.02
N PHE A 180 26.09 -14.53 -15.68
CA PHE A 180 24.75 -14.08 -15.31
C PHE A 180 24.60 -12.58 -15.56
N ASP A 181 23.36 -12.10 -15.57
CA ASP A 181 23.06 -10.66 -15.61
C ASP A 181 23.11 -10.10 -14.19
N SER A 182 23.99 -9.14 -13.95
CA SER A 182 24.13 -8.52 -12.64
C SER A 182 22.96 -7.60 -12.31
N LYS A 183 22.84 -7.23 -11.03
CA LYS A 183 21.90 -6.20 -10.57
C LYS A 183 22.11 -4.82 -11.22
N TYR A 184 23.29 -4.57 -11.79
CA TYR A 184 23.59 -3.37 -12.58
C TYR A 184 23.20 -3.52 -14.07
N GLY A 185 22.57 -4.62 -14.47
CA GLY A 185 22.26 -4.96 -15.87
C GLY A 185 23.47 -5.34 -16.72
N PHE A 186 24.70 -5.16 -16.20
CA PHE A 186 25.91 -5.56 -16.88
C PHE A 186 26.05 -7.09 -16.87
N PRO A 187 26.57 -7.68 -17.96
CA PRO A 187 26.94 -9.08 -17.94
C PRO A 187 28.12 -9.28 -16.97
N ALA A 188 28.00 -10.31 -16.14
CA ALA A 188 28.94 -10.61 -15.08
C ALA A 188 29.23 -12.12 -14.99
N GLN A 189 30.31 -12.47 -14.30
CA GLN A 189 30.62 -13.85 -13.95
C GLN A 189 30.87 -13.97 -12.46
N ALA A 190 30.45 -15.09 -11.90
CA ALA A 190 30.68 -15.45 -10.52
C ALA A 190 31.56 -16.71 -10.46
N LEU A 191 32.64 -16.65 -9.68
CA LEU A 191 33.51 -17.79 -9.40
C LEU A 191 33.57 -18.01 -7.89
N LEU A 192 33.26 -19.24 -7.47
CA LEU A 192 33.42 -19.63 -6.07
C LEU A 192 34.92 -19.79 -5.74
N THR A 193 35.40 -19.08 -4.72
CA THR A 193 36.80 -19.03 -4.29
C THR A 193 36.94 -19.33 -2.79
N ASP A 194 38.17 -19.32 -2.27
CA ASP A 194 38.51 -19.51 -0.85
C ASP A 194 37.84 -20.75 -0.22
N SER A 195 38.07 -21.91 -0.83
CA SER A 195 37.50 -23.20 -0.38
C SER A 195 35.97 -23.18 -0.23
N GLY A 196 35.27 -22.39 -1.06
CA GLY A 196 33.81 -22.35 -1.08
C GLY A 196 33.15 -21.25 -0.24
N ARG A 197 33.93 -20.29 0.31
CA ARG A 197 33.43 -19.28 1.25
C ARG A 197 33.17 -17.91 0.63
N ALA A 198 33.96 -17.54 -0.38
CA ALA A 198 33.86 -16.25 -1.07
C ALA A 198 33.48 -16.43 -2.54
N VAL A 199 32.83 -15.45 -3.11
CA VAL A 199 32.45 -15.41 -4.52
C VAL A 199 33.12 -14.20 -5.13
N LEU A 200 33.94 -14.44 -6.15
CA LEU A 200 34.53 -13.40 -6.97
C LEU A 200 33.52 -13.06 -8.07
N VAL A 201 33.01 -11.83 -8.06
CA VAL A 201 32.13 -11.31 -9.11
C VAL A 201 32.97 -10.40 -10.01
N THR A 202 32.95 -10.64 -11.31
CA THR A 202 33.64 -9.81 -12.32
C THR A 202 32.62 -9.31 -13.33
N TYR A 203 32.52 -7.98 -13.47
CA TYR A 203 31.68 -7.32 -14.46
C TYR A 203 32.45 -7.15 -15.78
N PHE A 204 31.79 -7.38 -16.92
CA PHE A 204 32.39 -7.20 -18.23
C PHE A 204 31.44 -6.56 -19.26
N PRO A 205 30.86 -5.38 -18.96
CA PRO A 205 30.09 -4.66 -19.96
C PRO A 205 30.97 -4.23 -21.14
N VAL A 206 30.33 -3.92 -22.26
CA VAL A 206 31.00 -3.38 -23.45
C VAL A 206 30.94 -1.86 -23.37
N THR A 207 32.10 -1.21 -23.52
CA THR A 207 32.19 0.25 -23.52
C THR A 207 31.33 0.83 -24.65
N GLY A 208 30.48 1.79 -24.31
CA GLY A 208 29.52 2.45 -25.20
C GLY A 208 28.12 1.84 -25.16
N GLU A 209 27.97 0.61 -24.68
CA GLU A 209 26.67 -0.07 -24.61
C GLU A 209 25.82 0.39 -23.42
N THR A 210 24.51 0.23 -23.56
CA THR A 210 23.50 0.62 -22.57
C THR A 210 22.72 -0.61 -22.13
N TYR A 211 22.55 -0.77 -20.82
CA TYR A 211 21.95 -1.93 -20.19
C TYR A 211 20.72 -1.49 -19.39
N GLU A 212 19.53 -1.97 -19.74
CA GLU A 212 18.30 -1.67 -19.01
C GLU A 212 18.32 -2.37 -17.65
N VAL A 213 18.09 -1.62 -16.57
CA VAL A 213 18.08 -2.14 -15.19
C VAL A 213 16.71 -2.06 -14.54
N TYR A 214 15.83 -1.23 -15.09
CA TYR A 214 14.47 -1.06 -14.59
C TYR A 214 13.55 -0.66 -15.73
N LYS A 215 12.32 -1.19 -15.69
CA LYS A 215 11.24 -0.81 -16.57
C LYS A 215 9.89 -0.99 -15.88
N GLN A 216 9.11 0.09 -15.82
CA GLN A 216 7.72 0.08 -15.38
C GLN A 216 6.93 1.02 -16.29
N GLY A 217 5.96 0.46 -17.04
CA GLY A 217 5.27 1.22 -18.09
C GLY A 217 6.25 1.80 -19.12
N GLU A 218 6.20 3.13 -19.30
CA GLU A 218 7.12 3.87 -20.19
C GLU A 218 8.40 4.35 -19.49
N THR A 219 8.45 4.29 -18.15
CA THR A 219 9.63 4.67 -17.38
C THR A 219 10.69 3.58 -17.51
N THR A 220 11.90 3.98 -17.92
CA THR A 220 13.06 3.08 -17.99
C THR A 220 14.26 3.70 -17.31
N VAL A 221 15.04 2.88 -16.61
CA VAL A 221 16.40 3.22 -16.17
C VAL A 221 17.38 2.30 -16.88
N SER A 222 18.46 2.88 -17.40
CA SER A 222 19.53 2.10 -18.01
C SER A 222 20.90 2.63 -17.60
N PHE A 223 21.87 1.74 -17.49
CA PHE A 223 23.26 2.10 -17.23
C PHE A 223 24.07 1.99 -18.52
N LYS A 224 24.74 3.08 -18.90
CA LYS A 224 25.63 3.13 -20.05
C LYS A 224 27.07 3.00 -19.60
N ALA A 225 27.75 1.95 -20.04
CA ALA A 225 29.15 1.76 -19.71
C ALA A 225 30.04 2.72 -20.50
N ASN A 226 30.83 3.55 -19.82
CA ASN A 226 31.71 4.54 -20.44
C ASN A 226 33.15 4.07 -20.57
N SER A 227 33.63 3.28 -19.61
CA SER A 227 34.96 2.68 -19.64
C SER A 227 35.04 1.49 -18.70
N VAL A 228 35.80 0.46 -19.10
CA VAL A 228 36.04 -0.75 -18.28
C VAL A 228 37.54 -0.86 -18.01
N GLY A 229 37.92 -0.71 -16.75
CA GLY A 229 39.29 -0.92 -16.26
C GLY A 229 39.27 -1.69 -14.94
N GLU A 230 40.15 -1.33 -13.99
CA GLU A 230 40.01 -1.79 -12.60
C GLU A 230 38.67 -1.36 -11.99
N LYS A 231 38.22 -0.18 -12.39
CA LYS A 231 36.88 0.34 -12.15
C LYS A 231 36.09 0.41 -13.45
N LEU A 232 34.80 0.16 -13.32
CA LEU A 232 33.79 0.41 -14.33
C LEU A 232 33.24 1.81 -14.11
N ASN A 233 33.28 2.64 -15.15
CA ASN A 233 32.59 3.92 -15.16
C ASN A 233 31.28 3.81 -15.95
N PHE A 234 30.18 4.34 -15.42
CA PHE A 234 28.90 4.32 -16.10
C PHE A 234 28.04 5.57 -15.83
N ASP A 235 27.16 5.86 -16.77
CA ASP A 235 26.11 6.86 -16.63
C ASP A 235 24.75 6.19 -16.42
N ILE A 236 23.91 6.83 -15.62
CA ILE A 236 22.51 6.47 -15.39
C ILE A 236 21.64 7.32 -16.33
N ILE A 237 20.85 6.62 -17.14
CA ILE A 237 19.94 7.22 -18.10
C ILE A 237 18.51 6.88 -17.65
N ILE A 238 17.77 7.89 -17.21
CA ILE A 238 16.37 7.76 -16.83
C ILE A 238 15.52 8.39 -17.93
N LYS A 239 14.54 7.65 -18.46
CA LYS A 239 13.62 8.14 -19.49
C LYS A 239 12.19 8.05 -19.00
N ASN A 240 11.40 9.06 -19.37
CA ASN A 240 9.98 9.20 -19.07
C ASN A 240 9.62 8.90 -17.60
N PRO A 241 10.31 9.50 -16.61
CA PRO A 241 9.90 9.31 -15.22
C PRO A 241 8.51 9.91 -15.01
N VAL A 242 7.64 9.18 -14.30
CA VAL A 242 6.32 9.68 -13.90
C VAL A 242 6.55 10.76 -12.84
N LYS A 243 6.13 11.99 -13.11
CA LYS A 243 6.18 13.07 -12.12
C LYS A 243 5.08 12.88 -11.09
N VAL A 244 5.35 13.26 -9.85
CA VAL A 244 4.37 13.24 -8.75
C VAL A 244 4.09 14.61 -8.14
N ASP A 245 4.77 15.64 -8.64
CA ASP A 245 4.48 17.03 -8.36
C ASP A 245 5.05 17.98 -9.42
N SER A 246 4.91 19.29 -9.18
CA SER A 246 5.48 20.35 -10.01
C SER A 246 6.98 20.60 -9.79
N ASP A 247 7.54 20.12 -8.68
CA ASP A 247 8.87 20.48 -8.18
C ASP A 247 9.97 19.53 -8.66
N GLY A 248 9.59 18.50 -9.44
CA GLY A 248 10.51 17.56 -10.05
C GLY A 248 10.69 16.27 -9.27
N HIS A 249 9.84 16.02 -8.26
CA HIS A 249 9.73 14.70 -7.67
C HIS A 249 9.07 13.76 -8.67
N ILE A 250 9.51 12.51 -8.61
CA ILE A 250 9.02 11.45 -9.47
C ILE A 250 8.38 10.38 -8.60
N GLN A 251 7.49 9.58 -9.19
CA GLN A 251 7.14 8.32 -8.57
C GLN A 251 8.44 7.56 -8.37
N MET A 252 8.63 7.07 -7.16
CA MET A 252 9.86 6.38 -6.80
C MET A 252 10.20 5.31 -7.83
N ILE A 253 11.48 5.20 -8.18
CA ILE A 253 11.97 4.11 -9.02
C ILE A 253 12.85 3.23 -8.14
N LYS A 254 12.41 1.99 -7.92
CA LYS A 254 13.19 1.00 -7.17
C LYS A 254 14.31 0.43 -8.04
N LEU A 255 15.55 0.62 -7.62
CA LEU A 255 16.71 -0.08 -8.19
C LEU A 255 17.22 -1.11 -7.18
N GLU A 256 17.15 -2.38 -7.55
CA GLU A 256 17.67 -3.50 -6.76
C GLU A 256 19.16 -3.64 -7.02
N LEU A 257 20.00 -2.85 -6.37
CA LEU A 257 21.46 -2.93 -6.49
C LEU A 257 22.04 -3.85 -5.40
N GLU A 258 23.24 -3.56 -4.89
CA GLU A 258 23.76 -4.24 -3.69
C GLU A 258 22.94 -3.88 -2.44
N GLU A 259 22.40 -2.67 -2.42
CA GLU A 259 21.35 -2.21 -1.50
C GLU A 259 20.22 -1.65 -2.36
N ASP A 260 18.97 -1.98 -2.00
CA ASP A 260 17.80 -1.42 -2.65
C ASP A 260 17.75 0.10 -2.43
N ILE A 261 17.67 0.85 -3.52
CA ILE A 261 17.47 2.30 -3.49
C ILE A 261 16.19 2.69 -4.22
N TYR A 262 15.58 3.78 -3.78
CA TYR A 262 14.42 4.38 -4.41
C TYR A 262 14.80 5.78 -4.89
N ILE A 263 14.89 5.98 -6.20
CA ILE A 263 15.12 7.31 -6.77
C ILE A 263 13.87 8.14 -6.55
N THR A 264 13.99 9.30 -5.89
CA THR A 264 12.86 10.16 -5.50
C THR A 264 12.76 11.43 -6.35
N SER A 265 13.87 11.92 -6.88
CA SER A 265 13.87 13.11 -7.75
C SER A 265 15.07 13.16 -8.68
N ILE A 266 14.92 13.92 -9.77
CA ILE A 266 15.95 14.13 -10.78
C ILE A 266 16.02 15.62 -11.10
N SER A 267 17.18 16.24 -10.88
CA SER A 267 17.41 17.65 -11.16
C SER A 267 18.71 17.84 -11.96
N GLY A 268 18.56 17.94 -13.28
CA GLY A 268 19.71 18.02 -14.18
C GLY A 268 20.56 16.75 -14.11
N ASN A 269 21.77 16.88 -13.58
CA ASN A 269 22.68 15.75 -13.38
C ASN A 269 22.58 15.12 -11.98
N GLU A 270 21.84 15.72 -11.04
CA GLU A 270 21.72 15.19 -9.68
C GLU A 270 20.49 14.29 -9.57
N ILE A 271 20.68 13.11 -8.96
CA ILE A 271 19.64 12.13 -8.64
C ILE A 271 19.58 12.05 -7.11
N THR A 272 18.40 12.29 -6.54
CA THR A 272 18.15 12.04 -5.11
C THR A 272 17.54 10.66 -4.96
N TYR A 273 17.98 9.93 -3.94
CA TYR A 273 17.44 8.61 -3.64
C TYR A 273 17.29 8.44 -2.13
N LYS A 274 16.50 7.44 -1.74
CA LYS A 274 16.45 6.95 -0.36
C LYS A 274 16.70 5.44 -0.28
N THR A 275 17.10 4.98 0.91
CA THR A 275 17.15 3.55 1.27
C THR A 275 15.96 3.15 2.15
N GLY A 276 15.77 1.84 2.35
CA GLY A 276 14.62 1.29 3.07
C GLY A 276 13.38 1.15 2.18
N SER A 277 12.38 0.39 2.64
CA SER A 277 11.15 0.13 1.87
C SER A 277 10.44 1.42 1.46
N GLU A 278 9.76 1.38 0.32
CA GLU A 278 9.07 2.52 -0.28
C GLU A 278 8.18 3.25 0.73
N LYS A 279 7.44 2.52 1.58
CA LYS A 279 6.51 3.07 2.57
C LYS A 279 7.15 3.81 3.75
N ILE A 280 8.44 3.63 3.98
CA ILE A 280 9.12 4.16 5.17
C ILE A 280 9.28 5.67 5.05
N ASN A 281 8.86 6.41 6.08
CA ASN A 281 8.92 7.86 6.18
C ASN A 281 8.18 8.60 5.04
N GLU A 282 7.14 7.99 4.48
CA GLU A 282 6.29 8.61 3.46
C GLU A 282 4.97 9.11 4.02
N PRO A 283 4.47 10.26 3.53
CA PRO A 283 3.08 10.65 3.74
C PRO A 283 2.13 9.65 3.07
N LEU A 284 1.01 9.37 3.72
CA LEU A 284 0.03 8.40 3.26
C LEU A 284 -1.34 9.07 3.13
N PHE A 285 -2.05 8.74 2.07
CA PHE A 285 -3.45 9.11 1.90
C PHE A 285 -4.29 7.84 1.97
N PHE A 286 -5.43 7.91 2.64
CA PHE A 286 -6.39 6.82 2.66
C PHE A 286 -7.78 7.32 2.33
N GLN A 287 -8.47 6.58 1.46
CA GLN A 287 -9.92 6.61 1.32
C GLN A 287 -10.49 5.37 1.99
N ILE A 288 -11.39 5.53 2.97
CA ILE A 288 -11.92 4.47 3.82
C ILE A 288 -13.44 4.49 3.73
N LYS A 289 -14.07 3.38 3.35
CA LYS A 289 -15.51 3.21 3.32
C LYS A 289 -15.95 2.19 4.36
N ILE A 290 -16.79 2.60 5.30
CA ILE A 290 -17.30 1.70 6.34
C ILE A 290 -18.39 0.80 5.73
N THR A 291 -18.21 -0.51 5.82
CA THR A 291 -19.17 -1.49 5.30
C THR A 291 -19.94 -2.20 6.40
N ASN A 292 -19.41 -2.23 7.63
CA ASN A 292 -20.08 -2.83 8.79
C ASN A 292 -19.55 -2.26 10.12
N ILE A 293 -20.39 -2.25 11.15
CA ILE A 293 -20.06 -1.91 12.55
C ILE A 293 -20.76 -2.93 13.47
N GLU A 294 -20.01 -3.54 14.38
CA GLU A 294 -20.45 -4.56 15.36
C GLU A 294 -20.05 -4.22 16.80
#